data_AF-A0A1F9Y2B6-F1
#
_entry.id   AF-A0A1F9Y2B6-F1
#
_cell.length_a   1.000
_cell.length_b   1.000
_cell.length_c   1.000
_cell.angle_alpha   90.00
_cell.angle_beta   90.00
_cell.angle_gamma   90.00
#
_symmetry.space_group_name_H-M   'P 1'
#
loop_
_entity.id
_entity.type
_entity.pdbx_description
1 polymer ?
#
loop_
_entity_poly.entity_id
_entity_poly.type
_entity_poly.pdbx_seq_one_letter_code
_entity_poly.pdbx_strand_id
1 'polypeptide(L)'
;MNLVSVSLLCVTLVFLLLEVMTGKPRVRILSALAERFVFLPFLIYLVIQAIQNDHAFPILLFLGAFVLTCKEVMVVFHDIGFLLGYGGFEAISTRRFNRFFLALATVMMALHIRPWDNLAMLAALMMSVADGFGLLWKYFIRKRGIKNLNLAIRITLVRLLMSPAFLIVYFYDRNSNFGDNSFILQCTAIFFAIMFLVTDGLDGYFARKRNEVTKFGKYFDPFSDKICTLTIFLCFVASNYVPVWMVALIYYREASISVLRTLAAAENIVIAARPSGKWKTGLQGTAILTILVLATVLSELGRSVFPAIYPDIYADLLLVWDYVPFVLMTFVTIVTVISGIDYFLASRVILDKYFK
;
A
#
# COMPACT_ATOMS: atom_id res chain seq x y z
N MET A 1 3.36 -3.25 25.33
CA MET A 1 3.80 -2.39 24.21
C MET A 1 5.32 -2.49 24.07
N ASN A 2 5.85 -2.76 22.87
CA ASN A 2 7.30 -2.64 22.63
C ASN A 2 7.67 -1.15 22.54
N LEU A 3 8.78 -0.72 23.16
CA LEU A 3 9.28 0.67 23.16
C LEU A 3 9.26 1.33 21.76
N VAL A 4 9.52 0.53 20.72
CA VAL A 4 9.53 0.93 19.31
C VAL A 4 8.20 1.53 18.86
N SER A 5 7.08 0.91 19.27
CA SER A 5 5.73 1.36 18.89
C SER A 5 5.40 2.74 19.47
N VAL A 6 5.82 3.03 20.70
CA VAL A 6 5.62 4.34 21.36
C VAL A 6 6.48 5.43 20.74
N SER A 7 7.75 5.11 20.46
CA SER A 7 8.68 6.08 19.87
C SER A 7 8.25 6.53 18.47
N LEU A 8 7.77 5.62 17.62
CA LEU A 8 7.30 5.96 16.28
C LEU A 8 5.98 6.74 16.30
N LEU A 9 5.11 6.44 17.27
CA LEU A 9 3.87 7.17 17.51
C LEU A 9 4.14 8.62 17.92
N CYS A 10 5.05 8.83 18.87
CA CYS A 10 5.47 10.16 19.31
C CYS A 10 6.11 10.96 18.17
N VAL A 11 6.98 10.35 17.37
CA VAL A 11 7.60 11.03 16.22
C VAL A 11 6.54 11.47 15.20
N THR A 12 5.58 10.60 14.90
CA THR A 12 4.49 10.90 13.96
C THR A 12 3.61 12.04 14.48
N LEU A 13 3.26 12.01 15.78
CA LEU A 13 2.46 13.05 16.43
C LEU A 13 3.17 14.41 16.46
N VAL A 14 4.47 14.43 16.75
CA VAL A 14 5.30 15.64 16.82
C VAL A 14 5.38 16.33 15.46
N PHE A 15 5.57 15.57 14.37
CA PHE A 15 5.60 16.14 13.02
C PHE A 15 4.25 16.66 12.55
N LEU A 16 3.15 15.97 12.90
CA LEU A 16 1.78 16.44 12.64
C LEU A 16 1.47 17.74 13.39
N LEU A 17 1.85 17.85 14.66
CA LEU A 17 1.63 19.04 15.48
C LEU A 17 2.48 20.24 15.03
N LEU A 18 3.76 20.01 14.68
CA LEU A 18 4.67 21.08 14.22
C LEU A 18 4.18 21.77 12.94
N GLU A 19 3.51 21.05 12.05
CA GLU A 19 3.00 21.65 10.81
C GLU A 19 1.72 22.46 11.03
N VAL A 20 0.78 21.95 11.84
CA VAL A 20 -0.43 22.68 12.23
C VAL A 20 -0.08 24.04 12.83
N MET A 21 1.04 24.11 13.57
CA MET A 21 1.49 25.35 14.20
C MET A 21 2.29 26.30 13.28
N THR A 22 3.03 25.81 12.28
CA THR A 22 4.06 26.64 11.62
C THR A 22 3.77 27.06 10.18
N GLY A 23 2.93 26.34 9.42
CA GLY A 23 2.49 26.73 8.07
C GLY A 23 3.57 26.88 6.98
N LYS A 24 4.86 26.72 7.30
CA LYS A 24 6.01 26.91 6.40
C LYS A 24 6.08 25.82 5.32
N PRO A 25 6.51 26.14 4.08
CA PRO A 25 6.59 25.17 2.98
C PRO A 25 7.50 23.97 3.26
N ARG A 26 8.62 24.17 3.98
CA ARG A 26 9.51 23.06 4.42
C ARG A 26 8.80 22.11 5.40
N VAL A 27 8.00 22.64 6.31
CA VAL A 27 7.25 21.83 7.30
C VAL A 27 6.09 21.10 6.62
N ARG A 28 5.52 21.67 5.56
CA ARG A 28 4.49 21.05 4.71
C ARG A 28 4.98 19.81 3.93
N ILE A 29 6.27 19.74 3.63
CA ILE A 29 6.91 18.56 3.02
C ILE A 29 7.15 17.48 4.08
N LEU A 30 7.71 17.86 5.23
CA LEU A 30 7.98 16.96 6.35
C LEU A 30 6.69 16.35 6.93
N SER A 31 5.60 17.10 6.93
CA SER A 31 4.30 16.59 7.33
C SER A 31 3.64 15.69 6.30
N ALA A 32 3.81 15.95 5.00
CA ALA A 32 3.36 15.04 3.95
C ALA A 32 4.14 13.72 4.03
N LEU A 33 5.43 13.78 4.42
CA LEU A 33 6.22 12.63 4.85
C LEU A 33 5.56 11.93 6.04
N ALA A 34 5.32 12.66 7.14
CA ALA A 34 4.78 12.12 8.37
C ALA A 34 3.41 11.49 8.17
N GLU A 35 2.53 12.10 7.38
CA GLU A 35 1.18 11.64 7.04
C GLU A 35 1.20 10.32 6.24
N ARG A 36 2.24 10.09 5.42
CA ARG A 36 2.52 8.79 4.79
C ARG A 36 3.04 7.76 5.81
N PHE A 37 3.76 8.19 6.83
CA PHE A 37 4.23 7.31 7.92
C PHE A 37 3.17 6.99 8.98
N VAL A 38 2.02 7.69 9.00
CA VAL A 38 0.88 7.33 9.86
C VAL A 38 0.26 5.97 9.47
N PHE A 39 0.63 5.41 8.32
CA PHE A 39 0.36 4.01 7.99
C PHE A 39 0.94 3.01 9.02
N LEU A 40 2.01 3.39 9.72
CA LEU A 40 2.65 2.52 10.71
C LEU A 40 1.77 2.28 11.95
N PRO A 41 1.16 3.30 12.59
CA PRO A 41 0.14 3.11 13.63
C PRO A 41 -1.00 2.16 13.23
N PHE A 42 -1.52 2.27 12.00
CA PHE A 42 -2.60 1.40 11.52
C PHE A 42 -2.13 -0.05 11.34
N LEU A 43 -0.96 -0.27 10.72
CA LEU A 43 -0.36 -1.60 10.64
C LEU A 43 -0.05 -2.17 12.03
N ILE A 44 0.49 -1.38 12.95
CA ILE A 44 0.76 -1.79 14.33
C ILE A 44 -0.55 -2.13 15.05
N TYR A 45 -1.63 -1.39 14.82
CA TYR A 45 -2.94 -1.70 15.35
C TYR A 45 -3.45 -3.06 14.83
N LEU A 46 -3.29 -3.32 13.53
CA LEU A 46 -3.60 -4.62 12.94
C LEU A 46 -2.74 -5.74 13.52
N VAL A 47 -1.44 -5.52 13.79
CA VAL A 47 -0.60 -6.48 14.52
C VAL A 47 -1.19 -6.78 15.90
N ILE A 48 -1.59 -5.75 16.63
CA ILE A 48 -2.13 -5.89 17.98
C ILE A 48 -3.46 -6.65 17.95
N GLN A 49 -4.34 -6.36 16.99
CA GLN A 49 -5.60 -7.07 16.79
C GLN A 49 -5.39 -8.51 16.32
N ALA A 50 -4.40 -8.77 15.45
CA ALA A 50 -4.01 -10.10 15.02
C ALA A 50 -3.49 -10.96 16.19
N ILE A 51 -2.69 -10.38 17.08
CA ILE A 51 -2.20 -11.06 18.30
C ILE A 51 -3.35 -11.35 19.28
N GLN A 52 -4.44 -10.57 19.24
CA GLN A 52 -5.58 -10.69 20.14
C GLN A 52 -6.70 -11.62 19.63
N ASN A 53 -6.55 -12.26 18.46
CA ASN A 53 -7.45 -13.29 17.93
C ASN A 53 -8.94 -12.87 17.90
N ASP A 54 -9.22 -11.61 17.54
CA ASP A 54 -10.59 -11.09 17.52
C ASP A 54 -11.31 -11.45 16.21
N HIS A 55 -12.55 -11.97 16.28
CA HIS A 55 -13.36 -12.33 15.10
C HIS A 55 -13.65 -11.13 14.18
N ALA A 56 -13.49 -9.91 14.68
CA ALA A 56 -13.62 -8.67 13.90
C ALA A 56 -12.40 -8.37 13.01
N PHE A 57 -11.26 -9.03 13.20
CA PHE A 57 -10.01 -8.75 12.49
C PHE A 57 -10.13 -8.80 10.95
N PRO A 58 -10.76 -9.82 10.32
CA PRO A 58 -10.85 -9.89 8.86
C PRO A 58 -11.70 -8.75 8.28
N ILE A 59 -12.80 -8.39 8.96
CA ILE A 59 -13.72 -7.33 8.54
C ILE A 59 -13.06 -5.96 8.71
N LEU A 60 -12.41 -5.71 9.85
CA LEU A 60 -11.70 -4.45 10.11
C LEU A 60 -10.52 -4.27 9.16
N LEU A 61 -9.79 -5.35 8.85
CA LEU A 61 -8.69 -5.32 7.91
C LEU A 61 -9.17 -5.13 6.47
N PHE A 62 -10.23 -5.79 6.04
CA PHE A 62 -10.86 -5.54 4.73
C PHE A 62 -11.30 -4.08 4.61
N LEU A 63 -12.06 -3.57 5.58
CA LEU A 63 -12.59 -2.20 5.55
C LEU A 63 -11.44 -1.18 5.61
N GLY A 64 -10.44 -1.42 6.45
CA GLY A 64 -9.25 -0.60 6.54
C GLY A 64 -8.42 -0.62 5.26
N ALA A 65 -8.14 -1.79 4.69
CA ALA A 65 -7.43 -1.95 3.42
C ALA A 65 -8.19 -1.28 2.26
N PHE A 66 -9.50 -1.46 2.19
CA PHE A 66 -10.35 -0.81 1.18
C PHE A 66 -10.27 0.72 1.29
N VAL A 67 -10.46 1.26 2.50
CA VAL A 67 -10.35 2.71 2.73
C VAL A 67 -8.95 3.23 2.41
N LEU A 68 -7.90 2.51 2.80
CA LEU A 68 -6.53 2.88 2.49
C LEU A 68 -6.26 2.89 1.00
N THR A 69 -6.72 1.88 0.27
CA THR A 69 -6.64 1.84 -1.18
C THR A 69 -7.34 3.05 -1.78
N CYS A 70 -8.57 3.38 -1.35
CA CYS A 70 -9.26 4.60 -1.79
C CYS A 70 -8.46 5.88 -1.49
N LYS A 71 -7.88 5.99 -0.29
CA LYS A 71 -7.05 7.14 0.12
C LYS A 71 -5.81 7.27 -0.76
N GLU A 72 -5.06 6.19 -0.97
CA GLU A 72 -3.85 6.20 -1.80
C GLU A 72 -4.20 6.61 -3.23
N VAL A 73 -5.27 6.07 -3.81
CA VAL A 73 -5.79 6.51 -5.12
C VAL A 73 -6.03 8.02 -5.15
N MET A 74 -6.66 8.58 -4.11
CA MET A 74 -6.96 10.00 -4.03
C MET A 74 -5.69 10.88 -3.88
N VAL A 75 -4.71 10.44 -3.08
CA VAL A 75 -3.42 11.13 -2.92
C VAL A 75 -2.64 11.14 -4.23
N VAL A 76 -2.68 10.04 -4.99
CA VAL A 76 -2.05 9.93 -6.30
C VAL A 76 -2.59 10.98 -7.28
N PHE A 77 -3.92 11.13 -7.35
CA PHE A 77 -4.52 12.17 -8.19
C PHE A 77 -4.09 13.58 -7.79
N HIS A 78 -3.95 13.84 -6.49
CA HIS A 78 -3.43 15.11 -5.99
C HIS A 78 -1.96 15.34 -6.41
N ASP A 79 -1.08 14.37 -6.20
CA ASP A 79 0.35 14.47 -6.52
C ASP A 79 0.58 14.68 -8.02
N ILE A 80 -0.19 13.98 -8.86
CA ILE A 80 -0.18 14.19 -10.31
C ILE A 80 -0.63 15.60 -10.67
N GLY A 81 -1.70 16.10 -10.03
CA GLY A 81 -2.18 17.46 -10.23
C GLY A 81 -1.14 18.52 -9.87
N PHE A 82 -0.39 18.30 -8.79
CA PHE A 82 0.72 19.16 -8.38
C PHE A 82 1.87 19.13 -9.39
N LEU A 83 2.33 17.93 -9.78
CA LEU A 83 3.47 17.74 -10.69
C LEU A 83 3.21 18.25 -12.12
N LEU A 84 1.95 18.32 -12.54
CA LEU A 84 1.57 18.89 -13.83
C LEU A 84 1.44 20.42 -13.81
N GLY A 85 1.79 21.09 -12.70
CA GLY A 85 1.88 22.55 -12.63
C GLY A 85 0.53 23.24 -12.50
N TYR A 86 -0.53 22.54 -12.09
CA TYR A 86 -1.88 23.12 -11.93
C TYR A 86 -2.06 23.95 -10.65
N GLY A 87 -1.00 24.68 -10.26
CA GLY A 87 -0.81 25.40 -9.01
C GLY A 87 -2.06 26.11 -8.47
N GLY A 88 -2.21 26.04 -7.15
CA GLY A 88 -3.30 26.65 -6.39
C GLY A 88 -4.17 25.60 -5.71
N PHE A 89 -3.64 24.93 -4.68
CA PHE A 89 -4.44 24.06 -3.83
C PHE A 89 -4.33 24.47 -2.37
N GLU A 90 -5.29 25.27 -1.93
CA GLU A 90 -5.68 25.33 -0.53
C GLU A 90 -6.79 24.28 -0.29
N ALA A 91 -6.37 23.06 0.05
CA ALA A 91 -7.22 22.11 0.75
C ALA A 91 -6.97 22.25 2.26
N ILE A 92 -7.18 23.46 2.81
CA ILE A 92 -6.77 23.79 4.19
C ILE A 92 -7.79 23.33 5.23
N SER A 93 -9.07 23.18 4.87
CA SER A 93 -10.14 22.87 5.83
C SER A 93 -10.21 21.37 6.21
N THR A 94 -10.41 20.46 5.25
CA THR A 94 -10.59 19.02 5.54
C THR A 94 -9.30 18.32 5.99
N ARG A 95 -8.13 18.73 5.49
CA ARG A 95 -6.84 18.15 5.92
C ARG A 95 -6.57 18.35 7.41
N ARG A 96 -6.91 19.50 7.97
CA ARG A 96 -6.72 19.76 9.41
C ARG A 96 -7.58 18.83 10.25
N PHE A 97 -8.84 18.62 9.86
CA PHE A 97 -9.74 17.68 10.52
C PHE A 97 -9.28 16.23 10.37
N ASN A 98 -8.91 15.81 9.16
CA ASN A 98 -8.40 14.46 8.93
C ASN A 98 -7.17 14.18 9.81
N ARG A 99 -6.20 15.09 9.83
CA ARG A 99 -4.99 14.99 10.66
C ARG A 99 -5.29 14.97 12.16
N PHE A 100 -6.27 15.76 12.61
CA PHE A 100 -6.74 15.73 13.99
C PHE A 100 -7.33 14.36 14.36
N PHE A 101 -8.25 13.82 13.56
CA PHE A 101 -8.84 12.51 13.83
C PHE A 101 -7.82 11.38 13.74
N LEU A 102 -6.86 11.48 12.82
CA LEU A 102 -5.76 10.55 12.69
C LEU A 102 -4.84 10.57 13.92
N ALA A 103 -4.50 11.76 14.42
CA ALA A 103 -3.74 11.93 15.67
C ALA A 103 -4.54 11.43 16.89
N LEU A 104 -5.84 11.73 16.97
CA LEU A 104 -6.74 11.26 18.03
C LEU A 104 -6.84 9.74 18.03
N ALA A 105 -7.06 9.11 16.87
CA ALA A 105 -7.08 7.65 16.72
C ALA A 105 -5.76 7.03 17.18
N THR A 106 -4.65 7.63 16.75
CA THR A 106 -3.30 7.19 17.10
C THR A 106 -3.07 7.26 18.63
N VAL A 107 -3.47 8.36 19.27
CA VAL A 107 -3.38 8.52 20.74
C VAL A 107 -4.30 7.54 21.47
N MET A 108 -5.55 7.38 21.04
CA MET A 108 -6.51 6.47 21.67
C MET A 108 -6.08 5.00 21.55
N MET A 109 -5.47 4.62 20.42
CA MET A 109 -4.84 3.31 20.24
C MET A 109 -3.66 3.12 21.18
N ALA A 110 -2.79 4.12 21.32
CA ALA A 110 -1.62 4.02 22.19
C ALA A 110 -1.97 3.92 23.67
N LEU A 111 -3.11 4.47 24.06
CA LEU A 111 -3.63 4.41 25.44
C LEU A 111 -4.56 3.20 25.67
N HIS A 112 -4.81 2.36 24.67
CA HIS A 112 -5.68 1.18 24.74
C HIS A 112 -7.09 1.46 25.32
N ILE A 113 -7.66 2.63 25.02
CA ILE A 113 -8.97 3.04 25.56
C ILE A 113 -10.09 2.40 24.73
N ARG A 114 -10.44 1.15 25.03
CA ARG A 114 -11.60 0.47 24.42
C ARG A 114 -12.91 1.04 24.98
N PRO A 115 -13.97 1.25 24.17
CA PRO A 115 -14.12 0.97 22.73
C PRO A 115 -13.80 2.17 21.80
N TRP A 116 -13.23 3.24 22.35
CA TRP A 116 -13.08 4.53 21.69
C TRP A 116 -11.96 4.53 20.64
N ASP A 117 -10.99 3.63 20.76
CA ASP A 117 -9.94 3.37 19.78
C ASP A 117 -10.50 2.93 18.41
N ASN A 118 -11.46 2.02 18.39
CA ASN A 118 -12.16 1.58 17.17
C ASN A 118 -12.95 2.73 16.53
N LEU A 119 -13.68 3.50 17.32
CA LEU A 119 -14.48 4.65 16.86
C LEU A 119 -13.59 5.76 16.27
N ALA A 120 -12.48 6.07 16.95
CA ALA A 120 -11.54 7.08 16.48
C ALA A 120 -10.85 6.63 15.18
N MET A 121 -10.51 5.34 15.04
CA MET A 121 -9.96 4.78 13.81
C MET A 121 -10.96 4.89 12.65
N LEU A 122 -12.22 4.49 12.88
CA LEU A 122 -13.27 4.57 11.87
C LEU A 122 -13.49 6.03 11.43
N ALA A 123 -13.54 6.96 12.38
CA ALA A 123 -13.67 8.39 12.10
C ALA A 123 -12.47 8.94 11.29
N ALA A 124 -11.24 8.53 11.61
CA ALA A 124 -10.04 8.91 10.87
C ALA A 124 -10.03 8.34 9.45
N LEU A 125 -10.50 7.10 9.27
CA LEU A 125 -10.68 6.46 7.97
C LEU A 125 -11.73 7.21 7.13
N MET A 126 -12.90 7.49 7.69
CA MET A 126 -13.95 8.26 7.02
C MET A 126 -13.49 9.66 6.63
N MET A 127 -12.75 10.34 7.50
CA MET A 127 -12.17 11.66 7.20
C MET A 127 -11.10 11.60 6.12
N SER A 128 -10.31 10.53 6.07
CA SER A 128 -9.33 10.31 5.00
C SER A 128 -10.00 10.08 3.64
N VAL A 129 -11.10 9.32 3.60
CA VAL A 129 -11.92 9.18 2.38
C VAL A 129 -12.54 10.51 1.99
N ALA A 130 -13.14 11.24 2.94
CA ALA A 130 -13.79 12.53 2.68
C ALA A 130 -12.80 13.58 2.14
N ASP A 131 -11.60 13.66 2.71
CA ASP A 131 -10.56 14.57 2.22
C ASP A 131 -10.12 14.19 0.80
N GLY A 132 -9.90 12.91 0.55
CA GLY A 132 -9.55 12.43 -0.78
C GLY A 132 -10.68 12.61 -1.81
N PHE A 133 -11.95 12.49 -1.40
CA PHE A 133 -13.10 12.79 -2.24
C PHE A 133 -13.21 14.29 -2.54
N GLY A 134 -12.94 15.15 -1.55
CA GLY A 134 -12.85 16.61 -1.74
C GLY A 134 -11.75 17.00 -2.74
N LEU A 135 -10.63 16.27 -2.74
CA LEU A 135 -9.55 16.43 -3.72
C LEU A 135 -9.98 15.98 -5.12
N LEU A 136 -10.56 14.79 -5.25
CA LEU A 136 -11.13 14.26 -6.50
C LEU A 136 -12.18 15.21 -7.09
N TRP A 137 -13.12 15.69 -6.27
CA TRP A 137 -14.20 16.59 -6.69
C TRP A 137 -13.66 17.90 -7.25
N LYS A 138 -12.72 18.54 -6.55
CA LYS A 138 -12.08 19.78 -7.02
C LYS A 138 -11.28 19.56 -8.31
N TYR A 139 -10.62 18.41 -8.46
CA TYR A 139 -9.79 18.08 -9.61
C TYR A 139 -10.61 17.69 -10.85
N PHE A 140 -11.50 16.70 -10.75
CA PHE A 140 -12.25 16.17 -11.90
C PHE A 140 -13.42 17.05 -12.32
N ILE A 141 -14.19 17.61 -11.36
CA ILE A 141 -15.46 18.26 -11.68
C ILE A 141 -15.29 19.74 -12.00
N ARG A 142 -14.26 20.41 -11.47
CA ARG A 142 -14.15 21.88 -11.57
C ARG A 142 -13.18 22.42 -12.64
N LYS A 143 -12.18 21.66 -13.11
CA LYS A 143 -11.12 22.16 -14.04
C LYS A 143 -11.02 21.49 -15.42
N ARG A 144 -11.95 20.59 -15.78
CA ARG A 144 -12.13 19.90 -17.09
C ARG A 144 -11.05 18.92 -17.56
N GLY A 145 -11.53 17.80 -18.09
CA GLY A 145 -11.21 17.36 -19.45
C GLY A 145 -9.98 16.47 -19.64
N ILE A 146 -10.03 15.21 -19.21
CA ILE A 146 -9.25 14.16 -19.86
C ILE A 146 -9.82 14.02 -21.28
N LYS A 147 -9.37 14.87 -22.21
CA LYS A 147 -9.99 14.95 -23.54
C LYS A 147 -9.64 13.79 -24.45
N ASN A 148 -8.72 12.89 -24.06
CA ASN A 148 -8.53 11.57 -24.68
C ASN A 148 -7.85 10.60 -23.69
N LEU A 149 -8.60 9.62 -23.19
CA LEU A 149 -8.03 8.45 -22.51
C LEU A 149 -7.37 7.56 -23.56
N ASN A 150 -6.04 7.61 -23.66
CA ASN A 150 -5.26 6.70 -24.49
C ASN A 150 -5.37 5.25 -23.95
N LEU A 151 -4.91 4.26 -24.73
CA LEU A 151 -5.07 2.85 -24.34
C LEU A 151 -4.31 2.52 -23.05
N ALA A 152 -3.10 3.06 -22.90
CA ALA A 152 -2.24 2.82 -21.73
C ALA A 152 -2.88 3.32 -20.42
N ILE A 153 -3.49 4.50 -20.41
CA ILE A 153 -4.17 5.06 -19.23
C ILE A 153 -5.40 4.21 -18.89
N ARG A 154 -6.14 3.70 -19.88
CA ARG A 154 -7.29 2.82 -19.63
C ARG A 154 -6.85 1.51 -18.96
N ILE A 155 -5.78 0.89 -19.44
CA ILE A 155 -5.21 -0.32 -18.84
C ILE A 155 -4.84 -0.06 -17.38
N THR A 156 -4.17 1.05 -17.11
CA THR A 156 -3.73 1.44 -15.76
C THR A 156 -4.91 1.72 -14.82
N LEU A 157 -5.98 2.35 -15.32
CA LEU A 157 -7.22 2.58 -14.56
C LEU A 157 -7.96 1.28 -14.26
N VAL A 158 -8.03 0.36 -15.22
CA VAL A 158 -8.63 -0.96 -15.00
C VAL A 158 -7.85 -1.73 -13.94
N ARG A 159 -6.51 -1.74 -14.02
CA ARG A 159 -5.64 -2.33 -12.98
C ARG A 159 -5.96 -1.76 -11.59
N LEU A 160 -6.12 -0.45 -11.49
CA LEU A 160 -6.44 0.20 -10.23
C LEU A 160 -7.82 -0.19 -9.69
N LEU A 161 -8.84 -0.28 -10.55
CA LEU A 161 -10.19 -0.72 -10.20
C LEU A 161 -10.25 -2.22 -9.84
N MET A 162 -9.35 -3.01 -10.39
CA MET A 162 -9.22 -4.42 -10.05
C MET A 162 -8.65 -4.63 -8.63
N SER A 163 -7.94 -3.66 -8.05
CA SER A 163 -7.41 -3.73 -6.67
C SER A 163 -8.50 -3.92 -5.60
N PRO A 164 -9.58 -3.09 -5.53
CA PRO A 164 -10.70 -3.35 -4.63
C PRO A 164 -11.50 -4.60 -5.02
N ALA A 165 -11.59 -4.94 -6.31
CA ALA A 165 -12.22 -6.19 -6.73
C ALA A 165 -11.46 -7.42 -6.21
N PHE A 166 -10.11 -7.37 -6.20
CA PHE A 166 -9.26 -8.40 -5.62
C PHE A 166 -9.55 -8.58 -4.13
N LEU A 167 -9.70 -7.50 -3.35
CA LEU A 167 -10.08 -7.58 -1.94
C LEU A 167 -11.41 -8.31 -1.74
N ILE A 168 -12.42 -7.99 -2.56
CA ILE A 168 -13.74 -8.62 -2.47
C ILE A 168 -13.65 -10.11 -2.78
N VAL A 169 -12.93 -10.49 -3.84
CA VAL A 169 -12.75 -11.90 -4.22
C VAL A 169 -11.96 -12.66 -3.15
N TYR A 170 -10.91 -12.05 -2.59
CA TYR A 170 -10.05 -12.67 -1.59
C TYR A 170 -10.77 -13.00 -0.29
N PHE A 171 -11.61 -12.08 0.20
CA PHE A 171 -12.35 -12.22 1.48
C PHE A 171 -13.83 -12.59 1.32
N TYR A 172 -14.24 -13.07 0.15
CA TYR A 172 -15.66 -13.29 -0.15
C TYR A 172 -16.37 -14.21 0.86
N ASP A 173 -15.70 -15.27 1.29
CA ASP A 173 -16.24 -16.28 2.20
C ASP A 173 -16.23 -15.85 3.68
N ARG A 174 -15.93 -14.56 3.95
CA ARG A 174 -15.86 -13.95 5.30
C ARG A 174 -14.85 -14.61 6.26
N ASN A 175 -14.02 -15.50 5.75
CA ASN A 175 -12.90 -16.09 6.48
C ASN A 175 -11.61 -15.33 6.15
N SER A 176 -10.72 -15.17 7.13
CA SER A 176 -9.39 -14.60 6.94
C SER A 176 -8.48 -15.50 6.14
N ASN A 177 -8.66 -16.82 6.20
CA ASN A 177 -7.77 -17.76 5.53
C ASN A 177 -8.15 -17.91 4.05
N PHE A 178 -7.23 -17.57 3.16
CA PHE A 178 -7.43 -17.69 1.71
C PHE A 178 -7.66 -19.14 1.25
N GLY A 179 -7.07 -20.11 1.95
CA GLY A 179 -7.25 -21.53 1.68
C GLY A 179 -8.71 -21.98 1.80
N ASP A 180 -9.50 -21.35 2.66
CA ASP A 180 -10.90 -21.75 2.92
C ASP A 180 -11.86 -21.28 1.83
N ASN A 181 -11.44 -20.33 1.01
CA ASN A 181 -12.24 -19.79 -0.08
C ASN A 181 -12.50 -20.85 -1.18
N SER A 182 -13.57 -20.65 -1.95
CA SER A 182 -13.94 -21.55 -3.04
C SER A 182 -12.86 -21.58 -4.13
N PHE A 183 -12.60 -22.75 -4.72
CA PHE A 183 -11.58 -22.92 -5.76
C PHE A 183 -11.70 -21.91 -6.92
N ILE A 184 -12.94 -21.60 -7.36
CA ILE A 184 -13.21 -20.62 -8.41
C ILE A 184 -12.73 -19.22 -8.00
N LEU A 185 -12.97 -18.82 -6.75
CA LEU A 185 -12.57 -17.52 -6.22
C LEU A 185 -11.05 -17.44 -6.00
N GLN A 186 -10.44 -18.53 -5.55
CA GLN A 186 -8.98 -18.64 -5.48
C GLN A 186 -8.32 -18.49 -6.85
N CYS A 187 -8.84 -19.18 -7.87
CA CYS A 187 -8.39 -19.03 -9.26
C CYS A 187 -8.61 -17.62 -9.80
N THR A 188 -9.73 -16.99 -9.44
CA THR A 188 -10.03 -15.59 -9.82
C THR A 188 -9.04 -14.60 -9.18
N ALA A 189 -8.67 -14.81 -7.91
CA ALA A 189 -7.65 -14.01 -7.24
C ALA A 189 -6.27 -14.18 -7.89
N ILE A 190 -5.86 -15.41 -8.22
CA ILE A 190 -4.62 -15.68 -8.97
C ILE A 190 -4.65 -14.99 -10.33
N PHE A 191 -5.77 -15.07 -11.05
CA PHE A 191 -5.95 -14.41 -12.34
C PHE A 191 -5.77 -12.89 -12.22
N PHE A 192 -6.37 -12.25 -11.21
CA PHE A 192 -6.17 -10.82 -10.95
C PHE A 192 -4.71 -10.48 -10.61
N ALA A 193 -4.04 -11.29 -9.78
CA ALA A 193 -2.63 -11.08 -9.46
C ALA A 193 -1.74 -11.17 -10.70
N ILE A 194 -1.97 -12.16 -11.58
CA ILE A 194 -1.27 -12.27 -12.87
C ILE A 194 -1.55 -11.04 -13.74
N MET A 195 -2.81 -10.60 -13.82
CA MET A 195 -3.16 -9.39 -14.57
C MET A 195 -2.44 -8.16 -14.03
N PHE A 196 -2.26 -8.00 -12.72
CA PHE A 196 -1.48 -6.88 -12.17
C PHE A 196 -0.04 -6.87 -12.66
N LEU A 197 0.65 -8.01 -12.61
CA LEU A 197 2.04 -8.14 -13.06
C LEU A 197 2.18 -7.94 -14.58
N VAL A 198 1.28 -8.53 -15.36
CA VAL A 198 1.36 -8.48 -16.83
C VAL A 198 1.00 -7.09 -17.35
N THR A 199 -0.02 -6.44 -16.77
CA THR A 199 -0.46 -5.13 -17.24
C THR A 199 0.57 -4.01 -17.00
N ASP A 200 1.46 -4.14 -16.01
CA ASP A 200 2.59 -3.22 -15.73
C ASP A 200 3.69 -3.24 -16.80
N GLY A 201 3.86 -4.38 -17.48
CA GLY A 201 4.71 -4.42 -18.67
C GLY A 201 4.02 -3.90 -19.92
N LEU A 202 2.71 -4.15 -20.03
CA LEU A 202 1.92 -3.87 -21.23
C LEU A 202 1.60 -2.40 -21.41
N ASP A 203 1.24 -1.66 -20.35
CA ASP A 203 0.95 -0.22 -20.42
C ASP A 203 2.16 0.56 -20.98
N GLY A 204 3.37 0.26 -20.49
CA GLY A 204 4.62 0.83 -20.95
C GLY A 204 5.03 0.39 -22.36
N TYR A 205 4.73 -0.86 -22.74
CA TYR A 205 4.95 -1.34 -24.11
C TYR A 205 4.04 -0.63 -25.12
N PHE A 206 2.73 -0.56 -24.84
CA PHE A 206 1.77 0.11 -25.73
C PHE A 206 2.02 1.62 -25.79
N ALA A 207 2.38 2.25 -24.67
CA ALA A 207 2.72 3.68 -24.65
C ALA A 207 3.90 3.99 -25.58
N ARG A 208 4.96 3.17 -25.55
CA ARG A 208 6.13 3.34 -26.45
C ARG A 208 5.80 2.98 -27.90
N LYS A 209 5.13 1.84 -28.13
CA LYS A 209 4.82 1.35 -29.48
C LYS A 209 3.87 2.26 -30.24
N ARG A 210 2.92 2.90 -29.56
CA ARG A 210 1.91 3.78 -30.17
C ARG A 210 2.28 5.26 -30.11
N ASN A 211 3.47 5.60 -29.60
CA ASN A 211 3.87 6.98 -29.29
C ASN A 211 2.82 7.74 -28.44
N GLU A 212 2.07 7.01 -27.59
CA GLU A 212 1.01 7.52 -26.73
C GLU A 212 1.56 7.90 -25.33
N VAL A 213 2.86 8.18 -25.20
CA VAL A 213 3.49 8.48 -23.92
C VAL A 213 2.99 9.84 -23.39
N THR A 214 2.17 9.83 -22.35
CA THR A 214 1.65 11.05 -21.70
C THR A 214 2.37 11.35 -20.40
N LYS A 215 2.43 12.64 -20.02
CA LYS A 215 2.94 13.05 -18.69
C LYS A 215 2.11 12.44 -17.56
N PHE A 216 0.78 12.37 -17.74
CA PHE A 216 -0.13 11.74 -16.79
C PHE A 216 0.19 10.24 -16.58
N GLY A 217 0.30 9.46 -17.67
CA GLY A 217 0.61 8.03 -17.59
C GLY A 217 1.95 7.75 -16.90
N LYS A 218 3.01 8.52 -17.21
CA LYS A 218 4.33 8.37 -16.57
C LYS A 218 4.30 8.50 -15.05
N TYR A 219 3.41 9.33 -14.51
CA TYR A 219 3.25 9.46 -13.07
C TYR A 219 2.27 8.42 -12.51
N PHE A 220 1.19 8.12 -13.23
CA PHE A 220 0.13 7.22 -12.78
C PHE A 220 0.59 5.75 -12.67
N ASP A 221 1.46 5.28 -13.58
CA ASP A 221 1.94 3.88 -13.60
C ASP A 221 2.65 3.47 -12.30
N PRO A 222 3.70 4.18 -11.81
CA PRO A 222 4.38 3.83 -10.56
C PRO A 222 3.51 3.89 -9.30
N PHE A 223 2.36 4.55 -9.36
CA PHE A 223 1.44 4.61 -8.23
C PHE A 223 0.45 3.45 -8.25
N SER A 224 -0.08 3.11 -9.43
CA SER A 224 -0.96 1.95 -9.62
C SER A 224 -0.26 0.65 -9.20
N ASP A 225 1.03 0.49 -9.55
CA ASP A 225 1.88 -0.63 -9.13
C ASP A 225 1.92 -0.80 -7.60
N LYS A 226 2.18 0.28 -6.87
CA LYS A 226 2.25 0.26 -5.40
C LYS A 226 0.91 -0.11 -4.76
N ILE A 227 -0.19 0.43 -5.26
CA ILE A 227 -1.52 0.18 -4.70
C ILE A 227 -1.90 -1.29 -4.87
N CYS A 228 -1.66 -1.87 -6.03
CA CYS A 228 -1.97 -3.27 -6.30
C CYS A 228 -1.11 -4.21 -5.42
N THR A 229 0.20 -3.96 -5.38
CA THR A 229 1.14 -4.76 -4.58
C THR A 229 0.85 -4.66 -3.08
N LEU A 230 0.59 -3.45 -2.57
CA LEU A 230 0.23 -3.23 -1.17
C LEU A 230 -1.09 -3.92 -0.80
N THR A 231 -2.09 -3.87 -1.70
CA THR A 231 -3.39 -4.53 -1.48
C THR A 231 -3.20 -6.03 -1.27
N ILE A 232 -2.37 -6.68 -2.08
CA ILE A 232 -2.10 -8.12 -1.94
C ILE A 232 -1.34 -8.41 -0.65
N PHE A 233 -0.34 -7.61 -0.29
CA PHE A 233 0.39 -7.81 0.97
C PHE A 233 -0.48 -7.61 2.21
N LEU A 234 -1.44 -6.69 2.16
CA LEU A 234 -2.44 -6.54 3.22
C LEU A 234 -3.35 -7.78 3.32
N CYS A 235 -3.72 -8.39 2.19
CA CYS A 235 -4.43 -9.66 2.19
C CYS A 235 -3.61 -10.78 2.85
N PHE A 236 -2.33 -10.90 2.54
CA PHE A 236 -1.45 -11.91 3.16
C PHE A 236 -1.26 -11.71 4.66
N VAL A 237 -1.22 -10.46 5.11
CA VAL A 237 -1.25 -10.13 6.55
C VAL A 237 -2.54 -10.60 7.18
N ALA A 238 -3.69 -10.44 6.51
CA ALA A 238 -4.98 -10.89 7.01
C ALA A 238 -5.07 -12.40 7.18
N SER A 239 -4.49 -13.14 6.24
CA SER A 239 -4.44 -14.60 6.29
C SER A 239 -3.33 -15.14 7.20
N ASN A 240 -2.63 -14.27 7.96
CA ASN A 240 -1.46 -14.63 8.77
C ASN A 240 -0.32 -15.30 7.98
N TYR A 241 -0.30 -15.19 6.66
CA TYR A 241 0.79 -15.73 5.84
C TYR A 241 2.07 -14.93 6.02
N VAL A 242 1.95 -13.62 6.30
CA VAL A 242 3.09 -12.71 6.36
C VAL A 242 2.96 -11.81 7.56
N PRO A 243 4.03 -11.64 8.36
CA PRO A 243 3.98 -10.74 9.50
C PRO A 243 3.98 -9.29 9.02
N VAL A 244 3.18 -8.48 9.70
CA VAL A 244 2.90 -7.09 9.31
C VAL A 244 4.15 -6.22 9.23
N TRP A 245 5.17 -6.48 10.07
CA TRP A 245 6.40 -5.70 10.09
C TRP A 245 7.16 -5.76 8.76
N MET A 246 7.09 -6.88 8.02
CA MET A 246 7.72 -7.00 6.69
C MET A 246 7.02 -6.08 5.68
N VAL A 247 5.68 -6.12 5.66
CA VAL A 247 4.86 -5.26 4.79
C VAL A 247 5.06 -3.78 5.13
N ALA A 248 5.18 -3.46 6.43
CA ALA A 248 5.49 -2.11 6.91
C ALA A 248 6.82 -1.59 6.35
N LEU A 249 7.89 -2.40 6.40
CA LEU A 249 9.20 -2.03 5.87
C LEU A 249 9.17 -1.81 4.36
N ILE A 250 8.48 -2.70 3.63
CA ILE A 250 8.31 -2.58 2.18
C ILE A 250 7.60 -1.27 1.82
N TYR A 251 6.47 -0.98 2.49
CA TYR A 251 5.72 0.25 2.28
C TYR A 251 6.55 1.49 2.63
N TYR A 252 7.22 1.48 3.80
CA TYR A 252 8.07 2.60 4.25
C TYR A 252 9.11 2.95 3.19
N ARG A 253 9.78 1.93 2.65
CA ARG A 253 10.78 2.08 1.60
C ARG A 253 10.15 2.64 0.31
N GLU A 254 9.00 2.13 -0.12
CA GLU A 254 8.32 2.60 -1.33
C GLU A 254 7.80 4.03 -1.24
N ALA A 255 7.27 4.42 -0.08
CA ALA A 255 6.86 5.78 0.23
C ALA A 255 8.06 6.72 0.23
N SER A 256 9.15 6.32 0.91
CA SER A 256 10.38 7.12 1.03
C SER A 256 11.00 7.44 -0.32
N ILE A 257 11.16 6.45 -1.20
CA ILE A 257 11.71 6.67 -2.55
C ILE A 257 10.76 7.53 -3.39
N SER A 258 9.44 7.38 -3.22
CA SER A 258 8.47 8.22 -3.90
C SER A 258 8.70 9.69 -3.58
N VAL A 259 8.84 10.00 -2.28
CA VAL A 259 9.07 11.38 -1.85
C VAL A 259 10.41 11.89 -2.36
N LEU A 260 11.45 11.08 -2.28
CA LEU A 260 12.78 11.44 -2.78
C LEU A 260 12.75 11.83 -4.25
N ARG A 261 12.01 11.08 -5.09
CA ARG A 261 11.81 11.41 -6.50
C ARG A 261 11.00 12.68 -6.71
N THR A 262 9.95 12.90 -5.93
CA THR A 262 9.15 14.13 -5.99
C THR A 262 9.98 15.36 -5.61
N LEU A 263 10.82 15.26 -4.58
CA LEU A 263 11.75 16.31 -4.16
C LEU A 263 12.80 16.60 -5.23
N ALA A 264 13.40 15.55 -5.80
CA ALA A 264 14.35 15.70 -6.90
C ALA A 264 13.70 16.43 -8.09
N ALA A 265 12.49 16.03 -8.46
CA ALA A 265 11.74 16.63 -9.56
C ALA A 265 11.43 18.12 -9.31
N ALA A 266 11.14 18.51 -8.05
CA ALA A 266 10.94 19.91 -7.68
C ALA A 266 12.20 20.77 -7.88
N GLU A 267 13.38 20.18 -7.77
CA GLU A 267 14.68 20.81 -8.04
C GLU A 267 15.15 20.64 -9.50
N ASN A 268 14.30 20.11 -10.39
CA ASN A 268 14.65 19.73 -11.77
C ASN A 268 15.78 18.68 -11.87
N ILE A 269 16.01 17.88 -10.83
CA ILE A 269 16.97 16.77 -10.81
C ILE A 269 16.23 15.46 -11.10
N VAL A 270 16.68 14.71 -12.11
CA VAL A 270 16.08 13.42 -12.46
C VAL A 270 16.85 12.29 -11.79
N ILE A 271 16.19 11.57 -10.87
CA ILE A 271 16.74 10.32 -10.30
C ILE A 271 16.50 9.18 -11.30
N ALA A 272 17.56 8.66 -11.89
CA ALA A 272 17.49 7.54 -12.82
C ALA A 272 17.03 6.24 -12.12
N ALA A 273 16.31 5.40 -12.87
CA ALA A 273 15.87 4.09 -12.38
C ALA A 273 17.07 3.14 -12.23
N ARG A 274 17.25 2.59 -11.03
CA ARG A 274 18.34 1.65 -10.74
C ARG A 274 17.96 0.18 -10.98
N PRO A 275 18.92 -0.69 -11.37
CA PRO A 275 18.69 -2.12 -11.54
C PRO A 275 18.09 -2.79 -10.30
N SER A 276 18.52 -2.37 -9.10
CA SER A 276 18.00 -2.86 -7.81
C SER A 276 16.47 -2.74 -7.69
N GLY A 277 15.89 -1.72 -8.33
CA GLY A 277 14.43 -1.56 -8.40
C GLY A 277 13.74 -2.61 -9.27
N LYS A 278 14.37 -3.07 -10.36
CA LYS A 278 13.81 -4.11 -11.24
C LYS A 278 13.81 -5.48 -10.57
N TRP A 279 14.92 -5.82 -9.91
CA TRP A 279 15.04 -7.08 -9.16
C TRP A 279 14.01 -7.16 -8.03
N LYS A 280 13.77 -6.05 -7.31
CA LYS A 280 12.70 -5.96 -6.31
C LYS A 280 11.34 -6.32 -6.90
N THR A 281 10.93 -5.66 -8.00
CA THR A 281 9.60 -5.87 -8.58
C THR A 281 9.41 -7.30 -9.07
N GLY A 282 10.43 -7.89 -9.71
CA GLY A 282 10.40 -9.30 -10.10
C GLY A 282 10.26 -10.26 -8.91
N LEU A 283 10.99 -10.00 -7.82
CA LEU A 283 10.92 -10.84 -6.62
C LEU A 283 9.59 -10.69 -5.88
N GLN A 284 9.04 -9.49 -5.79
CA GLN A 284 7.71 -9.25 -5.21
C GLN A 284 6.61 -9.96 -5.99
N GLY A 285 6.62 -9.82 -7.32
CA GLY A 285 5.63 -10.46 -8.18
C GLY A 285 5.69 -11.99 -8.12
N THR A 286 6.91 -12.56 -8.15
CA THR A 286 7.09 -14.01 -8.03
C THR A 286 6.64 -14.52 -6.66
N ALA A 287 7.03 -13.87 -5.56
CA ALA A 287 6.59 -14.25 -4.23
C ALA A 287 5.06 -14.22 -4.08
N ILE A 288 4.41 -13.17 -4.60
CA ILE A 288 2.94 -13.05 -4.62
C ILE A 288 2.29 -14.24 -5.31
N LEU A 289 2.73 -14.57 -6.53
CA LEU A 289 2.15 -15.66 -7.30
C LEU A 289 2.42 -17.01 -6.65
N THR A 290 3.63 -17.24 -6.15
CA THR A 290 4.00 -18.49 -5.47
C THR A 290 3.15 -18.70 -4.22
N ILE A 291 2.96 -17.68 -3.38
CA ILE A 291 2.13 -17.78 -2.17
C ILE A 291 0.67 -18.09 -2.53
N LEU A 292 0.08 -17.37 -3.50
CA LEU A 292 -1.31 -17.62 -3.90
C LEU A 292 -1.51 -19.02 -4.48
N VAL A 293 -0.63 -19.46 -5.37
CA VAL A 293 -0.74 -20.78 -6.01
C VAL A 293 -0.55 -21.90 -5.01
N LEU A 294 0.48 -21.83 -4.15
CA LEU A 294 0.72 -22.86 -3.14
C LEU A 294 -0.41 -22.93 -2.11
N ALA A 295 -0.98 -21.80 -1.70
CA ALA A 295 -2.14 -21.78 -0.82
C ALA A 295 -3.33 -22.52 -1.44
N THR A 296 -3.64 -22.25 -2.71
CA THR A 296 -4.70 -22.92 -3.47
C THR A 296 -4.45 -24.42 -3.61
N VAL A 297 -3.22 -24.81 -3.98
CA VAL A 297 -2.87 -26.23 -4.15
C VAL A 297 -3.02 -26.98 -2.82
N LEU A 298 -2.55 -26.40 -1.72
CA LEU A 298 -2.63 -27.01 -0.40
C LEU A 298 -4.08 -27.15 0.09
N SER A 299 -4.92 -26.14 -0.14
CA SER A 299 -6.33 -26.21 0.24
C SER A 299 -7.10 -27.26 -0.54
N GLU A 300 -6.84 -27.38 -1.85
CA GLU A 300 -7.48 -28.40 -2.68
C GLU A 300 -6.98 -29.82 -2.36
N LEU A 301 -5.69 -29.98 -2.08
CA LEU A 301 -5.15 -31.24 -1.55
C LEU A 301 -5.84 -31.63 -0.25
N GLY A 302 -6.02 -30.69 0.68
CA GLY A 302 -6.70 -30.91 1.96
C GLY A 302 -8.16 -31.33 1.84
N ARG A 303 -8.88 -30.85 0.81
CA ARG A 303 -10.27 -31.23 0.52
C ARG A 303 -10.41 -32.55 -0.25
N SER A 304 -9.31 -33.03 -0.84
CA SER A 304 -9.29 -34.25 -1.64
C SER A 304 -9.14 -35.52 -0.77
N VAL A 305 -9.05 -36.69 -1.41
CA VAL A 305 -8.77 -37.96 -0.72
C VAL A 305 -7.30 -38.07 -0.28
N PHE A 306 -6.43 -37.15 -0.71
CA PHE A 306 -4.99 -37.21 -0.47
C PHE A 306 -4.60 -37.34 1.02
N PRO A 307 -5.17 -36.58 1.98
CA PRO A 307 -4.83 -36.71 3.40
C PRO A 307 -5.20 -38.07 3.98
N ALA A 308 -6.23 -38.74 3.44
CA ALA A 308 -6.64 -40.06 3.88
C ALA A 308 -5.70 -41.17 3.36
N ILE A 309 -5.08 -40.97 2.19
CA ILE A 309 -4.15 -41.93 1.59
C ILE A 309 -2.72 -41.71 2.10
N TYR A 310 -2.31 -40.45 2.29
CA TYR A 310 -0.95 -40.07 2.68
C TYR A 310 -0.95 -39.05 3.83
N PRO A 311 -1.36 -39.47 5.05
CA PRO A 311 -1.51 -38.56 6.18
C PRO A 311 -0.18 -37.92 6.62
N ASP A 312 0.91 -38.69 6.66
CA ASP A 312 2.23 -38.20 7.09
C ASP A 312 2.78 -37.17 6.11
N ILE A 313 2.66 -37.43 4.80
CA ILE A 313 3.11 -36.49 3.74
C ILE A 313 2.29 -35.20 3.78
N TYR A 314 0.97 -35.30 4.00
CA TYR A 314 0.13 -34.12 4.11
C TYR A 314 0.46 -33.29 5.35
N ALA A 315 0.75 -33.93 6.50
CA ALA A 315 1.20 -33.25 7.70
C ALA A 315 2.54 -32.52 7.48
N ASP A 316 3.51 -33.18 6.85
CA ASP A 316 4.79 -32.55 6.48
C ASP A 316 4.59 -31.35 5.54
N LEU A 317 3.65 -31.45 4.59
CA LEU A 317 3.34 -30.36 3.68
C LEU A 317 2.73 -29.15 4.38
N LEU A 318 1.84 -29.38 5.36
CA LEU A 318 1.29 -28.31 6.21
C LEU A 318 2.40 -27.64 7.03
N LEU A 319 3.32 -28.41 7.61
CA LEU A 319 4.47 -27.87 8.34
C LEU A 319 5.35 -27.01 7.43
N VAL A 320 5.63 -27.45 6.20
CA VAL A 320 6.40 -26.67 5.23
C VAL A 320 5.66 -25.37 4.88
N TRP A 321 4.34 -25.44 4.69
CA TRP A 321 3.52 -24.28 4.37
C TRP A 321 3.59 -23.18 5.43
N ASP A 322 3.67 -23.51 6.71
CA ASP A 322 3.76 -22.52 7.78
C ASP A 322 5.02 -21.64 7.69
N TYR A 323 6.10 -22.13 7.05
CA TYR A 323 7.35 -21.40 6.88
C TYR A 323 7.53 -20.76 5.51
N VAL A 324 6.96 -21.34 4.45
CA VAL A 324 7.23 -20.92 3.05
C VAL A 324 6.89 -19.44 2.79
N PRO A 325 5.68 -18.93 3.11
CA PRO A 325 5.34 -17.52 2.89
C PRO A 325 6.27 -16.56 3.66
N PHE A 326 6.61 -16.90 4.90
CA PHE A 326 7.54 -16.11 5.72
C PHE A 326 8.94 -16.04 5.09
N VAL A 327 9.48 -17.18 4.65
CA VAL A 327 10.81 -17.25 4.02
C VAL A 327 10.83 -16.45 2.72
N LEU A 328 9.84 -16.63 1.84
CA LEU A 328 9.73 -15.88 0.58
C LEU A 328 9.66 -14.37 0.83
N MET A 329 8.82 -13.94 1.78
CA MET A 329 8.70 -12.53 2.11
C MET A 329 9.92 -11.96 2.82
N THR A 330 10.70 -12.77 3.53
CA THR A 330 12.00 -12.37 4.08
C THR A 330 12.97 -11.99 2.96
N PHE A 331 13.08 -12.83 1.92
CA PHE A 331 13.91 -12.51 0.74
C PHE A 331 13.44 -11.22 0.05
N VAL A 332 12.13 -11.08 -0.17
CA VAL A 332 11.53 -9.85 -0.73
C VAL A 332 11.89 -8.62 0.11
N THR A 333 11.76 -8.72 1.43
CA THR A 333 12.01 -7.62 2.35
C THR A 333 13.49 -7.22 2.34
N ILE A 334 14.41 -8.19 2.39
CA ILE A 334 15.85 -7.94 2.33
C ILE A 334 16.22 -7.20 1.05
N VAL A 335 15.79 -7.70 -0.12
CA VAL A 335 16.06 -7.06 -1.42
C VAL A 335 15.45 -5.66 -1.49
N THR A 336 14.26 -5.48 -0.91
CA THR A 336 13.58 -4.18 -0.85
C THR A 336 14.38 -3.17 -0.03
N VAL A 337 14.89 -3.58 1.14
CA VAL A 337 15.72 -2.74 2.02
C VAL A 337 17.04 -2.40 1.35
N ILE A 338 17.75 -3.38 0.78
CA ILE A 338 19.01 -3.16 0.04
C ILE A 338 18.79 -2.15 -1.08
N SER A 339 17.73 -2.32 -1.87
CA SER A 339 17.41 -1.36 -2.93
C SER A 339 17.00 -0.01 -2.37
N GLY A 340 16.38 0.06 -1.19
CA GLY A 340 16.14 1.32 -0.48
C GLY A 340 17.43 2.07 -0.19
N ILE A 341 18.39 1.40 0.44
CA ILE A 341 19.71 1.95 0.78
C ILE A 341 20.42 2.46 -0.49
N ASP A 342 20.40 1.68 -1.57
CA ASP A 342 20.98 2.06 -2.86
C ASP A 342 20.40 3.38 -3.40
N TYR A 343 19.08 3.56 -3.34
CA TYR A 343 18.43 4.81 -3.75
C TYR A 343 18.73 6.00 -2.82
N PHE A 344 18.84 5.77 -1.51
CA PHE A 344 19.20 6.82 -0.56
C PHE A 344 20.64 7.29 -0.76
N LEU A 345 21.59 6.37 -0.90
CA LEU A 345 23.00 6.69 -1.17
C LEU A 345 23.15 7.45 -2.48
N ALA A 346 22.40 7.06 -3.51
CA ALA A 346 22.37 7.74 -4.80
C ALA A 346 21.90 9.21 -4.73
N SER A 347 21.05 9.51 -3.75
CA SER A 347 20.35 10.80 -3.66
C SER A 347 20.90 11.69 -2.55
N ARG A 348 22.05 11.33 -1.97
CA ARG A 348 22.68 12.04 -0.86
C ARG A 348 22.88 13.53 -1.16
N VAL A 349 23.24 13.86 -2.40
CA VAL A 349 23.42 15.25 -2.88
C VAL A 349 22.15 16.09 -2.74
N ILE A 350 20.97 15.49 -2.93
CA ILE A 350 19.68 16.18 -2.77
C ILE A 350 19.34 16.32 -1.30
N LEU A 351 19.55 15.26 -0.51
CA LEU A 351 19.27 15.27 0.92
C LEU A 351 20.11 16.31 1.67
N ASP A 352 21.39 16.44 1.35
CA ASP A 352 22.29 17.43 1.95
C ASP A 352 21.86 18.89 1.70
N LYS A 353 21.08 19.15 0.64
CA LYS A 353 20.54 20.48 0.31
C LYS A 353 19.30 20.84 1.13
N TYR A 354 18.55 19.84 1.61
CA TYR A 354 17.30 20.02 2.36
C TYR A 354 17.49 19.90 3.88
N PHE A 355 18.51 19.15 4.33
CA PHE A 355 18.77 18.84 5.74
C PHE A 355 19.99 19.57 6.34
N LYS A 356 20.66 20.44 5.58
CA LYS A 356 21.50 21.52 6.12
C LYS A 356 20.65 22.77 6.36
#